data_AF-A0A2D5HEG4-F1
#
_entry.id   AF-A0A2D5HEG4-F1
#
_cell.length_a   1.000
_cell.length_b   1.000
_cell.length_c   1.000
_cell.angle_alpha   90.00
_cell.angle_beta   90.00
_cell.angle_gamma   90.00
#
_symmetry.space_group_name_H-M   'P 1'
#
loop_
_entity.id
_entity.type
_entity.pdbx_description
1 polymer ?
#
loop_
_entity_poly.entity_id
_entity_poly.type
_entity_poly.pdbx_seq_one_letter_code
_entity_poly.pdbx_strand_id
1 'polypeptide(L)' 'MKRACLLVCLFALAACGKADNDPGPGGITVGEAKALDQAAKMLDARRPPAEALEPSTAQWPQGDPSEAAERP' A
#
# COMPACT_ATOMS: atom_id res chain seq x y z
N MET A 1 33.07 22.14 -18.82
CA MET A 1 32.25 22.77 -17.76
C MET A 1 30.74 22.64 -17.99
N LYS A 2 30.17 23.06 -19.13
CA LYS A 2 28.72 22.92 -19.42
C LYS A 2 28.19 21.48 -19.38
N ARG A 3 28.97 20.51 -19.89
CA ARG A 3 28.61 19.08 -19.89
C ARG A 3 28.58 18.46 -18.49
N ALA A 4 29.49 18.90 -17.61
CA ALA A 4 29.51 18.45 -16.22
C ALA A 4 28.28 18.97 -15.45
N CYS A 5 27.88 20.21 -15.71
CA CYS A 5 26.66 20.79 -15.12
C CYS A 5 25.40 20.01 -15.54
N LEU A 6 25.30 19.64 -16.82
CA LEU A 6 24.19 18.82 -17.33
C LEU A 6 24.11 17.46 -16.62
N LEU A 7 25.25 16.76 -16.47
CA LEU A 7 25.27 15.46 -15.79
C LEU A 7 24.84 15.58 -14.32
N VAL A 8 25.29 16.61 -13.60
CA VAL A 8 24.89 16.86 -12.21
C VAL A 8 23.37 17.08 -12.10
N CYS A 9 22.77 17.84 -13.03
CA CYS A 9 21.33 18.04 -13.05
C CYS A 9 20.53 16.75 -13.29
N LEU A 10 21.00 15.84 -14.16
CA LEU A 10 20.34 14.55 -14.37
C LEU A 10 20.40 13.65 -13.14
N PHE A 11 21.52 13.60 -12.42
CA PHE A 11 21.65 12.83 -11.18
C PHE A 11 20.78 13.39 -10.05
N ALA A 12 20.64 14.72 -9.95
CA ALA A 12 19.77 15.36 -8.97
C ALA A 12 18.27 15.04 -9.21
N LEU A 13 17.85 14.90 -10.48
CA LEU A 13 16.48 14.48 -10.81
C LEU A 13 16.23 13.01 -10.45
N ALA A 14 17.20 12.12 -10.64
CA ALA A 14 17.08 10.71 -10.24
C ALA A 14 16.95 10.53 -8.72
N ALA A 15 17.49 11.47 -7.93
CA ALA A 15 17.34 11.49 -6.47
C ALA A 15 15.99 12.05 -5.99
N CYS A 16 15.18 12.65 -6.89
CA CYS A 16 13.83 13.15 -6.60
C CYS A 16 12.74 12.10 -6.94
N GLY A 17 13.14 10.88 -7.27
CA GLY A 17 12.24 9.74 -7.49
C GLY A 17 11.79 9.11 -6.18
N LYS A 18 10.54 8.63 -6.15
CA LYS A 18 9.95 7.84 -5.06
C LYS A 18 10.89 6.66 -4.72
N ALA A 19 11.47 6.65 -3.52
CA ALA A 19 12.17 5.47 -3.05
C ALA A 19 11.16 4.33 -2.85
N ASP A 20 11.55 3.07 -3.06
CA ASP A 20 10.64 1.92 -2.88
C ASP A 20 10.05 1.81 -1.46
N ASN A 21 10.71 2.44 -0.48
CA ASN A 21 10.31 2.52 0.92
C ASN A 21 9.49 3.79 1.24
N ASP A 22 9.29 4.68 0.28
CA ASP A 22 8.55 5.92 0.47
C ASP A 22 7.03 5.61 0.43
N PRO A 23 6.23 6.02 1.42
CA PRO A 23 4.82 5.64 1.51
C PRO A 23 4.05 6.04 0.24
N GLY A 24 3.47 5.07 -0.44
CA GLY A 24 2.63 5.27 -1.61
C GLY A 24 1.28 5.88 -1.26
N PRO A 25 0.42 6.16 -2.27
CA PRO A 25 -0.97 6.53 -2.02
C PRO A 25 -1.66 5.43 -1.20
N GLY A 26 -2.24 5.80 -0.05
CA GLY A 26 -2.75 4.85 0.96
C GLY A 26 -1.81 4.61 2.16
N GLY A 27 -0.66 5.28 2.21
CA GLY A 27 0.25 5.24 3.37
C GLY A 27 1.08 3.97 3.51
N ILE A 28 1.01 3.06 2.53
CA ILE A 28 1.76 1.81 2.50
C ILE A 28 2.89 1.86 1.47
N THR A 29 3.99 1.20 1.76
CA THR A 29 5.14 1.02 0.87
C THR A 29 4.85 0.03 -0.25
N VAL A 30 5.70 0.02 -1.28
CA VAL A 30 5.60 -0.94 -2.40
C VAL A 30 5.79 -2.38 -1.89
N GLY A 31 6.65 -2.58 -0.89
CA GLY A 31 6.87 -3.88 -0.25
C GLY A 31 5.63 -4.38 0.49
N GLU A 32 4.97 -3.50 1.25
CA GLU A 32 3.72 -3.82 1.96
C GLU A 32 2.57 -4.14 1.00
N ALA A 33 2.41 -3.35 -0.07
CA ALA A 33 1.41 -3.62 -1.09
C ALA A 33 1.58 -5.02 -1.72
N LYS A 34 2.83 -5.39 -2.05
CA LYS A 34 3.13 -6.73 -2.57
C LYS A 34 2.80 -7.83 -1.56
N ALA A 35 3.08 -7.62 -0.27
CA ALA A 35 2.75 -8.60 0.77
C ALA A 35 1.22 -8.80 0.89
N LEU A 36 0.45 -7.71 0.84
CA LEU A 36 -1.02 -7.76 0.86
C LEU A 36 -1.58 -8.49 -0.37
N ASP A 37 -1.03 -8.26 -1.56
CA ASP A 37 -1.44 -8.96 -2.78
C ASP A 37 -1.20 -10.48 -2.69
N GLN A 38 -0.09 -10.91 -2.08
CA GLN A 38 0.18 -12.33 -1.88
C GLN A 38 -0.80 -12.95 -0.88
N ALA A 39 -1.12 -12.23 0.19
CA ALA A 39 -2.13 -12.67 1.15
C ALA A 39 -3.51 -12.82 0.47
N ALA A 40 -3.91 -11.85 -0.36
CA ALA A 40 -5.16 -11.93 -1.14
C ALA A 40 -5.18 -13.17 -2.06
N LYS A 41 -4.09 -13.45 -2.79
CA LYS A 41 -3.98 -14.64 -3.64
C LYS A 41 -4.15 -15.94 -2.87
N MET A 42 -3.63 -16.03 -1.65
CA MET A 42 -3.81 -17.22 -0.80
C MET A 42 -5.26 -17.42 -0.37
N LEU A 43 -6.01 -16.33 -0.15
CA LEU A 43 -7.44 -16.37 0.16
C LEU A 43 -8.25 -16.79 -1.08
N ASP A 44 -7.94 -16.21 -2.23
CA ASP A 44 -8.60 -16.55 -3.50
C ASP A 44 -8.40 -18.02 -3.89
N ALA A 45 -7.20 -18.56 -3.67
CA ALA A 45 -6.91 -19.97 -3.90
C ALA A 45 -7.75 -20.91 -3.02
N ARG A 46 -8.29 -20.40 -1.91
CA ARG A 46 -9.15 -21.13 -0.96
C ARG A 46 -10.59 -20.64 -0.99
N ARG A 47 -11.01 -19.96 -2.07
CA ARG A 47 -12.35 -19.39 -2.16
C ARG A 47 -13.40 -20.51 -2.11
N PRO A 48 -14.37 -20.43 -1.17
CA PRO A 48 -15.45 -21.41 -1.11
C PRO A 48 -16.37 -21.30 -2.33
N PRO A 49 -17.18 -22.33 -2.62
CA PRO A 49 -18.17 -22.29 -3.69
C PRO A 49 -19.21 -21.19 -3.45
N ALA A 50 -19.80 -20.66 -4.51
CA ALA A 50 -20.70 -19.50 -4.44
C ALA A 50 -21.91 -19.75 -3.55
N GLU A 51 -22.41 -20.98 -3.52
CA GLU A 51 -23.54 -21.42 -2.71
C GLU A 51 -23.24 -21.42 -1.20
N ALA A 52 -21.96 -21.39 -0.81
CA ALA A 52 -21.54 -21.29 0.58
C ALA A 52 -21.32 -19.82 1.03
N LEU A 53 -21.44 -18.86 0.12
CA LEU A 53 -21.24 -17.44 0.40
C LEU A 53 -22.60 -16.77 0.71
N GLU A 54 -22.99 -16.79 1.97
CA GLU A 54 -24.15 -16.02 2.45
C GLU A 54 -23.72 -14.58 2.80
N PRO A 55 -24.52 -13.55 2.46
CA PRO A 55 -24.23 -12.17 2.84
C PRO A 55 -24.21 -12.05 4.36
N SER A 56 -23.09 -11.57 4.90
CA SER A 56 -22.95 -11.37 6.34
C SER A 56 -23.84 -10.21 6.81
N THR A 57 -24.67 -10.46 7.82
CA THR A 57 -25.40 -9.43 8.56
C THR A 57 -24.59 -8.89 9.74
N ALA A 58 -23.35 -9.33 9.90
CA ALA A 58 -22.47 -8.85 10.95
C ALA A 58 -22.23 -7.34 10.79
N GLN A 59 -22.67 -6.58 11.79
CA GLN A 59 -22.31 -5.17 11.92
C GLN A 59 -20.83 -5.12 12.29
N TRP A 60 -19.97 -4.76 11.34
CA TRP A 60 -18.57 -4.47 11.65
C TRP A 60 -18.54 -3.27 12.60
N PRO A 61 -17.77 -3.35 13.71
CA PRO A 61 -17.57 -2.20 14.58
C PRO A 61 -17.09 -1.04 13.72
N GLN A 62 -17.93 -0.02 13.57
CA GLN A 62 -17.50 1.24 12.99
C GLN A 62 -16.63 1.86 14.07
N GLY A 63 -15.30 1.74 13.93
CA GLY A 63 -14.39 2.33 14.90
C GLY A 63 -14.79 3.78 15.12
N ASP A 64 -14.94 4.18 16.39
CA ASP A 64 -15.20 5.57 16.73
C ASP A 64 -14.02 6.39 16.16
N PRO A 65 -14.27 7.42 15.33
CA PRO A 65 -13.22 8.31 14.86
C PRO A 65 -12.34 8.89 15.99
N SER A 66 -12.88 8.98 17.21
CA SER A 66 -12.16 9.39 18.42
C SER A 66 -11.08 8.39 18.86
N GLU A 67 -11.25 7.10 18.58
CA GLU A 67 -10.31 6.05 19.01
C GLU A 67 -9.10 5.91 18.06
N ALA A 68 -9.22 6.41 16.83
CA ALA A 68 -8.11 6.51 15.89
C ALA A 68 -7.12 7.65 16.22
N ALA A 69 -7.56 8.66 16.98
CA ALA A 69 -6.75 9.82 17.37
C ALA A 69 -5.90 9.59 18.63
N GLU A 70 -6.24 8.60 19.46
CA GLU A 70 -5.62 8.37 20.78
C GLU A 70 -4.53 7.27 20.76
N ARG A 71 -4.23 6.69 19.60
CA ARG A 71 -3.19 5.65 19.47
C ARG A 71 -1.81 6.32 19.36
N PRO A 72 -0.90 6.12 20.34
CA PRO A 72 0.41 6.79 20.38
C PRO A 72 1.36 6.36 19.26
#